data_AF-A0A2L2XRD1-F1
#
_entry.id   AF-A0A2L2XRD1-F1
#
_cell.length_a   1.000
_cell.length_b   1.000
_cell.length_c   1.000
_cell.angle_alpha   90.00
_cell.angle_beta   90.00
_cell.angle_gamma   90.00
#
_symmetry.space_group_name_H-M   'P 1'
#
loop_
_entity.id
_entity.type
_entity.pdbx_description
1 polymer ?
#
loop_
_entity_poly.entity_id
_entity_poly.type
_entity_poly.pdbx_seq_one_letter_code
_entity_poly.pdbx_strand_id
1 'polypeptide(L)' 'MAAEYFDNKPYFWTGAYFVASCGDVTVEQLKKYVENQNSPKVETLPR' A
#
# COMPACT_ATOMS: atom_id res chain seq x y z
N MET A 1 -27.24 26.73 2.35
CA MET A 1 -27.32 25.26 2.44
C MET A 1 -26.21 24.67 3.28
N ALA A 2 -24.90 24.79 2.99
CA ALA A 2 -23.86 24.16 3.84
C ALA A 2 -23.70 24.77 5.26
N ALA A 3 -23.80 26.10 5.41
CA ALA A 3 -23.53 26.77 6.69
C ALA A 3 -24.50 26.42 7.84
N GLU A 4 -25.73 26.02 7.51
CA GLU A 4 -26.77 25.65 8.48
C GLU A 4 -26.52 24.28 9.13
N TYR A 5 -25.79 23.39 8.44
CA TYR A 5 -25.57 22.01 8.90
C TYR A 5 -24.20 21.75 9.53
N PHE A 6 -23.29 22.74 9.51
CA PHE A 6 -21.91 22.58 9.97
C PHE A 6 -21.51 23.61 11.04
N ASP A 7 -22.45 24.17 11.80
CA ASP A 7 -22.19 25.16 12.87
C ASP A 7 -21.27 26.32 12.44
N ASN A 8 -21.45 26.84 11.22
CA ASN A 8 -20.56 27.83 10.60
C ASN A 8 -19.07 27.43 10.55
N LYS A 9 -18.74 26.15 10.75
CA LYS A 9 -17.38 25.63 10.57
C LYS A 9 -17.13 25.41 9.08
N PRO A 10 -15.97 25.84 8.58
CA PRO A 10 -15.62 25.67 7.17
C PRO A 10 -15.22 24.23 6.79
N TYR A 11 -15.18 23.30 7.75
CA TYR A 11 -14.68 21.93 7.54
C TYR A 11 -15.61 20.89 8.15
N PHE A 12 -15.85 19.82 7.40
CA PHE A 12 -16.72 18.71 7.81
C PHE A 12 -15.97 17.62 8.60
N TRP A 13 -14.72 17.34 8.23
CA TRP A 13 -13.90 16.31 8.86
C TRP A 13 -12.82 16.90 9.77
N THR A 14 -12.47 16.18 10.82
CA THR A 14 -11.29 16.48 11.64
C THR A 14 -10.03 16.17 10.83
N GLY A 15 -8.95 16.92 11.05
CA GLY A 15 -7.67 16.66 10.37
C GLY A 15 -6.96 15.37 10.80
N ALA A 16 -7.43 14.71 11.87
CA ALA A 16 -6.91 13.43 12.30
C ALA A 16 -7.47 12.30 11.42
N TYR A 17 -6.61 11.38 11.03
CA TYR A 17 -6.95 10.23 10.20
C TYR A 17 -6.23 8.98 10.70
N PHE A 18 -6.87 7.83 10.54
CA PHE A 18 -6.30 6.51 10.84
C PHE A 18 -6.23 5.71 9.53
N VAL A 19 -5.06 5.16 9.23
CA VAL A 19 -4.83 4.30 8.07
C VAL A 19 -4.28 2.98 8.57
N ALA A 20 -4.88 1.89 8.10
CA ALA A 20 -4.35 0.54 8.27
C ALA A 20 -4.33 -0.18 6.92
N SER A 21 -3.29 -0.97 6.69
CA SER A 21 -3.23 -1.86 5.53
C SER A 21 -4.07 -3.10 5.80
N CYS A 22 -5.03 -3.37 4.92
CA CYS A 22 -5.72 -4.65 4.86
C CYS A 22 -5.28 -5.37 3.58
N GLY A 23 -4.61 -6.49 3.73
CA GLY A 23 -4.14 -7.29 2.60
C GLY A 23 -3.84 -8.70 3.06
N ASP A 24 -4.36 -9.68 2.31
CA ASP A 24 -4.01 -11.09 2.44
C ASP A 24 -3.23 -11.48 1.18
N VAL A 25 -2.27 -12.40 1.32
CA VAL A 25 -1.47 -12.89 0.19
C VAL A 25 -1.50 -14.42 0.21
N THR A 26 -1.95 -15.03 -0.88
CA THR A 26 -2.00 -16.49 -0.95
C THR A 26 -0.61 -17.08 -1.23
N VAL A 27 -0.42 -18.33 -0.85
CA VAL A 27 0.84 -19.06 -1.10
C VAL A 27 1.13 -19.16 -2.61
N GLU A 28 0.10 -19.23 -3.45
CA GLU A 28 0.23 -19.27 -4.91
C GLU A 28 0.72 -17.92 -5.47
N GLN A 29 0.24 -16.81 -4.92
CA GLN A 29 0.71 -15.47 -5.30
C GLN A 29 2.18 -15.28 -4.90
N LEU A 30 2.57 -15.75 -3.71
CA LEU A 30 3.97 -15.72 -3.27
C LEU A 30 4.87 -16.59 -4.14
N LYS A 31 4.44 -17.80 -4.52
CA LYS A 31 5.20 -18.68 -5.42
C LYS A 31 5.45 -18.03 -6.77
N LYS A 32 4.40 -17.53 -7.42
CA LYS A 32 4.52 -16.81 -8.69
C LYS A 32 5.41 -15.57 -8.59
N TYR A 33 5.36 -14.87 -7.46
CA TYR A 33 6.22 -13.71 -7.23
C TYR A 33 7.70 -14.10 -7.19
N VAL A 34 8.04 -15.18 -6.48
CA VAL A 34 9.42 -15.68 -6.33
C VAL A 34 9.95 -16.26 -7.64
N GLU A 35 9.16 -17.06 -8.34
CA GLU A 35 9.54 -17.68 -9.62
C GLU A 35 9.85 -16.64 -10.72
N ASN A 36 9.14 -15.51 -10.70
CA ASN A 36 9.35 -14.41 -11.64
C ASN A 36 10.48 -13.45 -11.22
N GLN A 37 11.14 -13.66 -10.08
CA GLN A 37 12.32 -12.87 -9.74
C GLN A 37 13.49 -13.28 -10.64
N ASN A 38 14.13 -12.30 -11.26
CA ASN A 38 15.38 -12.55 -12.00
C ASN A 38 16.42 -13.14 -11.03
N SER A 39 16.82 -14.38 -11.29
CA SER A 39 17.93 -14.98 -10.54
C SER A 39 19.19 -14.16 -10.79
N PRO A 40 20.00 -13.87 -9.76
CA PRO A 40 21.28 -13.22 -9.98
C PRO A 40 22.08 -14.06 -10.96
N LYS A 41 22.41 -13.49 -12.12
CA LYS A 41 23.35 -14.13 -13.03
C LYS A 41 24.64 -14.27 -12.25
N VAL A 42 25.11 -15.51 -12.08
CA VAL A 42 26.45 -15.77 -11.58
C VAL A 42 27.39 -15.07 -12.54
N GLU A 43 27.80 -13.86 -12.19
CA GLU A 43 28.83 -13.15 -12.93
C GLU A 43 30.11 -13.91 -12.60
N THR A 44 30.49 -14.79 -13.52
CA THR A 44 31.75 -15.52 -13.45
C THR A 44 32.87 -14.51 -13.63
N LEU A 45 33.16 -13.75 -12.58
CA LEU A 45 34.39 -12.98 -12.50
C LEU A 45 35.53 -14.00 -12.38
N PRO A 46 36.48 -14.04 -13.31
CA PRO A 46 37.69 -14.84 -13.12
C PRO A 46 38.38 -14.34 -11.85
N ARG A 47 38.74 -15.29 -10.98
CA ARG A 47 39.51 -15.06 -9.75
C ARG A 47 40.85 -14.39 -10.04
#